data_AF-A0A2V6MAN2-F1
#
_entry.id   AF-A0A2V6MAN2-F1
#
_cell.length_a   1.000
_cell.length_b   1.000
_cell.length_c   1.000
_cell.angle_alpha   90.00
_cell.angle_beta   90.00
_cell.angle_gamma   90.00
#
_symmetry.space_group_name_H-M   'P 1'
#
loop_
_entity.id
_entity.type
_entity.pdbx_description
1 polymer ?
#
loop_
_entity_poly.entity_id
_entity_poly.type
_entity_poly.pdbx_seq_one_letter_code
_entity_poly.pdbx_strand_id
1 'polypeptide(L)'
;MVKTKPGMGDDYLKALAKIFKSTNDEAKRQGIITDYKILVGDAATQQDYDILLMIEYPNMAALDGLREKTDPIGAKMVGTEDQQRQLAVKRLEIREIMGDKTMREITLK
;
A
#
# COMPACT_ATOMS: atom_id res chain seq x y z
N MET A 1 4.19 -3.86 -5.42
CA MET A 1 4.60 -5.28 -5.41
C MET A 1 5.57 -5.49 -4.27
N VAL A 2 5.29 -6.45 -3.40
CA VAL A 2 6.05 -6.68 -2.15
C VAL A 2 6.40 -8.15 -2.06
N LYS A 3 7.64 -8.44 -1.69
CA LYS A 3 8.10 -9.78 -1.36
C LYS A 3 8.38 -9.87 0.13
N THR A 4 7.71 -10.75 0.86
CA THR A 4 8.01 -10.95 2.28
C THR A 4 9.27 -11.79 2.46
N LYS A 5 9.98 -11.59 3.57
CA LYS A 5 11.09 -12.47 3.94
C LYS A 5 10.56 -13.82 4.42
N PRO A 6 11.34 -14.91 4.32
CA PRO A 6 10.91 -16.23 4.78
C PRO A 6 10.34 -16.20 6.20
N GLY A 7 9.10 -16.69 6.36
CA GLY A 7 8.40 -16.73 7.64
C GLY A 7 7.76 -15.41 8.11
N MET A 8 7.87 -14.32 7.34
CA MET A 8 7.43 -12.98 7.78
C MET A 8 6.08 -12.53 7.19
N GLY A 9 5.39 -13.41 6.47
CA GLY A 9 4.10 -13.11 5.82
C GLY A 9 3.05 -12.55 6.78
N ASP A 10 2.79 -13.27 7.86
CA ASP A 10 1.78 -12.90 8.86
C ASP A 10 2.10 -11.58 9.57
N ASP A 11 3.37 -11.35 9.91
CA ASP A 11 3.80 -10.13 10.58
C ASP A 11 3.64 -8.92 9.66
N TYR A 12 3.89 -9.11 8.36
CA TYR A 12 3.64 -8.06 7.40
C TYR A 12 2.14 -7.80 7.18
N LEU A 13 1.29 -8.84 7.13
CA LEU A 13 -0.16 -8.68 7.06
C LEU A 13 -0.73 -7.95 8.28
N LYS A 14 -0.24 -8.24 9.50
CA LYS A 14 -0.61 -7.48 10.72
C LYS A 14 -0.20 -6.01 10.61
N ALA A 15 0.99 -5.73 10.08
CA ALA A 15 1.44 -4.36 9.86
C ALA A 15 0.56 -3.61 8.83
N LEU A 16 0.14 -4.31 7.76
CA LEU A 16 -0.80 -3.77 6.77
C LEU A 16 -2.17 -3.48 7.37
N ALA A 17 -2.71 -4.39 8.19
CA ALA A 17 -3.99 -4.19 8.86
C ALA A 17 -3.99 -2.93 9.75
N LYS A 18 -2.87 -2.62 10.41
CA LYS A 18 -2.76 -1.44 11.28
C LYS A 18 -2.61 -0.14 10.50
N ILE A 19 -1.76 -0.11 9.48
CA ILE A 19 -1.38 1.12 8.79
C ILE A 19 -2.07 1.23 7.44
N PHE A 20 -1.81 0.29 6.53
CA PHE A 20 -2.30 0.37 5.16
C PHE A 20 -3.83 0.35 5.09
N LYS A 21 -4.48 -0.54 5.84
CA LYS A 21 -5.94 -0.61 5.89
C LYS A 21 -6.53 0.68 6.44
N SER A 22 -6.04 1.14 7.59
CA SER A 22 -6.62 2.30 8.29
C SER A 22 -6.46 3.61 7.51
N THR A 23 -5.31 3.82 6.86
CA THR A 23 -5.10 5.02 6.02
C THR A 23 -5.94 4.98 4.76
N ASN A 24 -6.08 3.81 4.11
CA ASN A 24 -6.87 3.70 2.88
C ASN A 24 -8.38 3.69 3.14
N ASP A 25 -8.84 3.17 4.28
CA ASP A 25 -10.24 3.32 4.71
C ASP A 25 -10.60 4.80 4.84
N GLU A 26 -9.72 5.60 5.45
CA GLU A 26 -9.92 7.05 5.56
C GLU A 26 -9.83 7.76 4.20
N ALA A 27 -8.87 7.40 3.36
CA ALA A 27 -8.74 7.97 2.01
C ALA A 27 -9.98 7.67 1.16
N LYS A 28 -10.54 6.46 1.28
CA LYS A 28 -11.79 6.06 0.62
C LYS A 28 -12.97 6.86 1.18
N ARG A 29 -13.05 7.02 2.50
CA ARG A 29 -14.08 7.84 3.17
C ARG A 29 -14.04 9.32 2.71
N GLN A 30 -12.84 9.85 2.45
CA GLN A 30 -12.65 11.21 1.93
C GLN A 30 -12.83 11.31 0.41
N GLY A 31 -13.08 10.20 -0.30
CA GLY A 31 -13.24 10.18 -1.76
C GLY A 31 -11.95 10.40 -2.54
N ILE A 32 -10.79 10.28 -1.89
CA ILE A 32 -9.47 10.40 -2.54
C ILE A 32 -9.21 9.18 -3.44
N ILE A 33 -9.63 8.00 -2.97
CA ILE A 33 -9.54 6.73 -3.69
C ILE A 33 -10.93 6.11 -3.83
N THR A 34 -11.13 5.32 -4.89
CA THR A 34 -12.35 4.54 -5.11
C THR A 34 -12.33 3.28 -4.23
N ASP A 35 -11.22 2.54 -4.27
CA ASP A 35 -11.07 1.30 -3.52
C ASP A 35 -9.59 0.95 -3.29
N TYR A 36 -9.34 -0.09 -2.52
CA TYR A 36 -8.02 -0.72 -2.41
C TYR A 36 -8.15 -2.22 -2.20
N LYS A 37 -7.13 -2.99 -2.62
CA LYS A 37 -7.07 -4.44 -2.45
C LYS A 37 -5.70 -4.87 -1.95
N ILE A 38 -5.69 -5.94 -1.17
CA ILE A 38 -4.48 -6.67 -0.77
C ILE A 38 -4.64 -8.06 -1.36
N LEU A 39 -3.78 -8.42 -2.31
CA LEU A 39 -3.76 -9.72 -2.94
C LEU A 39 -2.52 -10.46 -2.45
N VAL A 40 -2.70 -11.71 -2.02
CA VAL A 40 -1.63 -12.60 -1.56
C VAL A 40 -1.60 -13.80 -2.49
N GLY A 41 -0.40 -14.25 -2.87
CA GLY A 41 -0.20 -15.45 -3.67
C GLY A 41 1.22 -15.99 -3.50
N ASP A 42 1.42 -17.21 -3.99
CA ASP A 42 2.76 -17.81 -4.01
C ASP A 42 3.63 -17.11 -5.06
N ALA A 43 4.85 -16.75 -4.69
CA ALA A 43 5.84 -16.21 -5.61
C ALA A 43 6.23 -17.29 -6.63
N ALA A 44 6.07 -17.02 -7.92
CA ALA A 44 6.34 -17.99 -8.99
C ALA A 44 7.85 -18.23 -9.19
N THR A 45 8.70 -17.28 -8.78
CA THR A 45 10.15 -17.37 -8.85
C THR A 45 10.82 -16.70 -7.65
N GLN A 46 12.13 -16.88 -7.50
CA GLN A 46 12.90 -16.16 -6.47
C GLN A 46 12.89 -14.64 -6.69
N GLN A 47 12.63 -14.15 -7.90
CA GLN A 47 12.54 -12.71 -8.20
C GLN A 47 11.08 -12.24 -8.35
N ASP A 48 10.13 -12.99 -7.78
CA ASP A 48 8.71 -12.65 -7.79
C ASP A 48 8.24 -12.12 -6.42
N TYR A 49 7.11 -11.41 -6.44
CA TYR A 49 6.44 -10.91 -5.25
C TYR A 49 5.39 -11.90 -4.76
N ASP A 50 5.07 -11.86 -3.47
CA ASP A 50 4.01 -12.66 -2.84
C ASP A 50 2.79 -11.82 -2.46
N ILE A 51 2.95 -10.49 -2.37
CA ILE A 51 1.89 -9.56 -2.01
C ILE A 51 1.79 -8.39 -2.98
N LEU A 52 0.58 -8.15 -3.48
CA LEU A 52 0.22 -6.97 -4.26
C LEU A 52 -0.71 -6.06 -3.44
N LEU A 53 -0.25 -4.83 -3.22
CA LEU A 53 -1.06 -3.74 -2.69
C LEU A 53 -1.56 -2.91 -3.88
N MET A 54 -2.87 -2.85 -4.05
CA MET A 54 -3.50 -2.11 -5.14
C MET A 54 -4.37 -1.00 -4.57
N ILE A 55 -4.30 0.18 -5.17
CA ILE A 55 -5.14 1.33 -4.85
C ILE A 55 -5.80 1.76 -6.15
N GLU A 56 -7.11 1.91 -6.13
CA GLU A 56 -7.92 2.34 -7.25
C GLU A 56 -8.26 3.82 -7.07
N TYR A 57 -7.89 4.63 -8.07
CA TYR A 57 -8.22 6.05 -8.12
C TYR A 57 -9.36 6.28 -9.12
N PRO A 58 -10.23 7.27 -8.90
CA PRO A 58 -11.37 7.51 -9.79
C PRO A 58 -10.96 7.94 -11.20
N ASN A 59 -9.78 8.56 -11.34
CA ASN A 59 -9.18 8.98 -12.61
C ASN A 59 -7.71 9.41 -12.41
N MET A 60 -7.01 9.74 -13.51
CA MET A 60 -5.62 10.21 -13.45
C MET A 60 -5.46 11.58 -12.78
N ALA A 61 -6.47 12.47 -12.86
CA ALA A 61 -6.41 13.79 -12.22
C ALA A 61 -6.47 13.71 -10.69
N ALA A 62 -6.94 12.59 -10.13
CA ALA A 62 -6.87 12.34 -8.69
C ALA A 62 -5.43 12.31 -8.15
N LEU A 63 -4.47 11.98 -9.03
CA LEU A 63 -3.04 11.95 -8.70
C LEU A 63 -2.42 13.34 -8.59
N ASP A 64 -3.05 14.36 -9.17
CA ASP A 64 -2.59 15.75 -9.04
C ASP A 64 -2.77 16.20 -7.59
N GLY A 65 -1.68 16.65 -6.98
CA GLY A 65 -1.67 17.04 -5.57
C GLY A 65 -2.02 15.89 -4.61
N LEU A 66 -1.68 14.65 -4.98
CA LEU A 66 -2.04 13.47 -4.16
C LEU A 66 -1.45 13.53 -2.76
N ARG A 67 -0.20 14.00 -2.63
CA ARG A 67 0.48 14.09 -1.33
C ARG A 67 -0.24 15.05 -0.38
N GLU A 68 -0.65 16.21 -0.87
CA GLU A 68 -1.41 17.20 -0.11
C GLU A 68 -2.73 16.62 0.41
N LYS A 69 -3.32 15.65 -0.31
CA LYS A 69 -4.55 14.95 0.09
C LYS A 69 -4.26 13.80 1.07
N THR A 70 -3.15 13.06 0.91
CA THR A 70 -2.86 11.85 1.70
C THR A 70 -2.00 12.09 2.94
N ASP A 71 -1.10 13.07 2.92
CA ASP A 71 -0.16 13.36 4.01
C ASP A 71 -0.91 13.73 5.31
N PRO A 72 -2.03 14.51 5.28
CA PRO A 72 -2.85 14.75 6.48
C PRO A 72 -3.42 13.47 7.10
N ILE A 73 -3.77 12.47 6.28
CA ILE A 73 -4.27 11.17 6.76
C ILE A 73 -3.13 10.43 7.46
N GLY A 74 -1.95 10.38 6.83
CA GLY A 74 -0.75 9.77 7.44
C GLY A 74 -0.38 10.43 8.76
N ALA A 75 -0.37 11.77 8.79
CA ALA A 75 -0.08 12.55 9.99
C ALA A 75 -1.05 12.23 11.14
N LYS A 76 -2.35 12.15 10.84
CA LYS A 76 -3.41 11.85 11.82
C LYS A 76 -3.36 10.40 12.33
N MET A 77 -3.13 9.44 11.44
CA MET A 77 -3.30 8.01 11.75
C MET A 77 -2.01 7.33 12.21
N VAL A 78 -0.85 7.81 11.74
CA VAL A 78 0.45 7.19 12.00
C VAL A 78 1.33 8.10 12.86
N GLY A 79 1.31 9.41 12.60
CA GLY A 79 2.13 10.40 13.29
C GLY A 79 3.05 11.17 12.34
N THR A 80 4.12 11.75 12.87
CA THR A 80 5.01 12.64 12.12
C THR A 80 5.68 11.93 10.93
N GLU A 81 6.17 12.71 9.96
CA GLU A 81 6.90 12.15 8.81
C GLU A 81 8.09 11.28 9.24
N ASP A 82 8.82 11.68 10.29
CA ASP A 82 9.92 10.90 10.85
C ASP A 82 9.45 9.57 11.43
N GLN A 83 8.32 9.55 12.15
CA GLN A 83 7.73 8.31 12.67
C GLN A 83 7.31 7.38 11.52
N GLN A 84 6.68 7.93 10.48
CA GLN A 84 6.29 7.18 9.28
C GLN A 84 7.51 6.59 8.58
N ARG A 85 8.58 7.38 8.43
CA ARG A 85 9.86 6.96 7.84
C ARG A 85 10.50 5.84 8.66
N GLN A 86 10.59 5.99 9.98
CA GLN A 86 11.16 4.94 10.85
C GLN A 86 10.37 3.64 10.76
N LEU A 87 9.03 3.70 10.70
CA LEU A 87 8.20 2.52 10.48
C LEU A 87 8.44 1.90 9.11
N ALA A 88 8.62 2.71 8.06
CA ALA A 88 8.96 2.22 6.73
C ALA A 88 10.30 1.48 6.70
N VAL A 89 11.32 2.02 7.37
CA VAL A 89 12.63 1.39 7.53
C VAL A 89 12.54 0.07 8.29
N LYS A 90 11.83 0.03 9.42
CA LYS A 90 11.61 -1.23 10.18
C LYS A 90 10.95 -2.31 9.33
N ARG A 91 10.03 -1.95 8.44
CA ARG A 91 9.40 -2.93 7.54
C ARG A 91 10.38 -3.58 6.55
N LEU A 92 11.55 -2.99 6.28
CA LEU A 92 12.59 -3.62 5.45
C LEU A 92 13.20 -4.88 6.12
N GLU A 93 13.02 -5.03 7.43
CA GLU A 93 13.45 -6.23 8.14
C GLU A 93 12.58 -7.44 7.78
N ILE A 94 11.32 -7.23 7.38
CA ILE A 94 10.33 -8.28 7.13
C ILE A 94 9.87 -8.39 5.66
N ARG A 95 10.23 -7.42 4.80
CA ARG A 95 9.85 -7.40 3.39
C ARG A 95 10.85 -6.66 2.50
N GLU A 96 10.71 -6.87 1.21
CA GLU A 96 11.36 -6.13 0.13
C GLU A 96 10.29 -5.49 -0.79
N ILE A 97 10.54 -4.28 -1.26
CA ILE A 97 9.71 -3.65 -2.30
C ILE A 97 10.27 -4.06 -3.65
N MET A 98 9.50 -4.83 -4.41
CA MET A 98 9.88 -5.28 -5.76
C MET A 98 9.58 -4.23 -6.84
N GLY A 99 8.76 -3.23 -6.50
CA GLY A 99 8.43 -2.10 -7.37
C GLY A 99 6.96 -1.72 -7.30
N ASP A 100 6.59 -0.71 -8.08
CA ASP A 100 5.24 -0.23 -8.28
C ASP A 100 4.91 -0.11 -9.78
N LYS A 101 3.62 -0.06 -10.09
CA LYS A 101 3.16 0.10 -11.46
C LYS A 101 1.79 0.77 -11.47
N THR A 102 1.66 1.81 -12.29
CA THR A 102 0.36 2.39 -12.63
C THR A 102 -0.27 1.59 -13.76
N MET A 103 -1.50 1.15 -13.55
CA MET A 103 -2.26 0.35 -14.52
C MET A 103 -3.63 0.97 -14.77
N ARG A 104 -4.27 0.59 -15.88
CA ARG A 104 -5.64 0.95 -16.21
C ARG A 104 -6.48 -0.31 -16.23
N GLU A 105 -7.55 -0.33 -15.44
CA GLU A 105 -8.51 -1.43 -15.48
C GLU A 105 -9.29 -1.35 -16.80
N ILE A 106 -9.36 -2.48 -17.51
CA ILE A 106 -10.15 -2.61 -18.75
C ILE A 106 -11.29 -3.59 -18.47
N THR A 107 -12.52 -3.12 -18.66
CA THR A 107 -13.72 -3.96 -18.59
C THR A 107 -14.19 -4.28 -20.00
N LEU A 108 -14.13 -5.57 -20.36
CA LEU A 108 -14.63 -6.08 -21.64
C LEU A 108 -16.13 -6.38 -21.53
N LYS A 109 -16.84 -6.27 -22.66
CA LYS A 109 -18.27 -6.59 -22.77
C LYS A 109 -18.47 -7.92 -23.46
#